data_AF-A0A842USB3-F1
#
_entry.id   AF-A0A842USB3-F1
#
_cell.length_a   1.000
_cell.length_b   1.000
_cell.length_c   1.000
_cell.angle_alpha   90.00
_cell.angle_beta   90.00
_cell.angle_gamma   90.00
#
_symmetry.space_group_name_H-M   'P 1'
#
loop_
_entity.id
_entity.type
_entity.pdbx_description
1 polymer ?
#
loop_
_entity_poly.entity_id
_entity_poly.type
_entity_poly.pdbx_seq_one_letter_code
_entity_poly.pdbx_strand_id
1 'polypeptide(L)'
;MEEKEHEAKTKEEIEKEEKEAARMRKIAVLVVAGFIVLFFTALFGVKYFYSDKIEYPTVTYNGFEFTEIADTWYTQWQNEEKLVAISARYNPYEVENVTVLGELSEGFTQSNVYVTFDPYSEQEDFKYLAIAAADLSQSITKAFSKKVIPACTQEHNETCEDIPIVTCKDADKAVIHLIAEEPTQIVLKENCIELQGKDFELIRSVDKLLYIWYKIISPD
;
A
#
# COMPACT_ATOMS: atom_id res chain seq x y z
N MET A 1 78.44 17.46 -44.11
CA MET A 1 78.65 17.14 -42.67
C MET A 1 77.40 17.53 -41.89
N GLU A 2 76.87 18.72 -42.13
CA GLU A 2 75.61 19.23 -41.57
C GLU A 2 74.37 18.34 -41.83
N GLU A 3 74.27 17.71 -43.01
CA GLU A 3 73.14 16.83 -43.35
C GLU A 3 73.05 15.58 -42.44
N LYS A 4 74.20 15.00 -42.07
CA LYS A 4 74.25 13.84 -41.16
C LYS A 4 73.96 14.22 -39.71
N GLU A 5 74.25 15.46 -39.33
CA GLU A 5 73.98 15.98 -37.99
C GLU A 5 72.49 16.30 -37.83
N HIS A 6 71.84 16.80 -38.88
CA HIS A 6 70.40 17.01 -38.92
C HIS A 6 69.61 15.69 -38.87
N GLU A 7 70.01 14.67 -39.63
CA GLU A 7 69.36 13.35 -39.59
C GLU A 7 69.47 12.65 -38.23
N ALA A 8 70.62 12.79 -37.55
CA ALA A 8 70.82 12.22 -36.22
C ALA A 8 69.91 12.90 -35.18
N LYS A 9 69.81 14.23 -35.23
CA LYS A 9 68.97 15.01 -34.33
C LYS A 9 67.48 14.73 -34.52
N THR A 10 67.03 14.60 -35.77
CA THR A 10 65.63 14.23 -36.06
C THR A 10 65.29 12.81 -35.58
N LYS A 11 66.21 11.84 -35.70
CA LYS A 11 65.99 10.49 -35.17
C LYS A 11 65.90 10.45 -33.64
N GLU A 12 66.73 11.23 -32.96
CA GLU A 12 66.73 11.31 -31.50
C GLU A 12 65.43 11.97 -30.96
N GLU A 13 64.93 12.99 -31.67
CA GLU A 13 63.65 13.64 -31.36
C GLU A 13 62.46 12.68 -31.56
N ILE A 14 62.42 11.92 -32.67
CA ILE A 14 61.37 10.92 -32.93
C ILE A 14 61.40 9.78 -31.90
N GLU A 15 62.58 9.26 -31.54
CA GLU A 15 62.70 8.18 -30.55
C GLU A 15 62.27 8.65 -29.15
N LYS A 16 62.51 9.92 -28.81
CA LYS A 16 62.06 10.52 -27.57
C LYS A 16 60.53 10.70 -27.53
N GLU A 17 59.93 11.20 -28.61
CA GLU A 17 58.46 11.32 -28.72
C GLU A 17 57.75 9.97 -28.65
N GLU A 18 58.28 8.93 -29.31
CA GLU A 18 57.73 7.57 -29.24
C GLU A 18 57.80 7.00 -27.81
N LYS A 19 58.91 7.22 -27.09
CA LYS A 19 59.05 6.80 -25.68
C LYS A 19 58.08 7.55 -24.75
N GLU A 20 57.89 8.84 -24.95
CA GLU A 20 56.94 9.64 -24.16
C GLU A 20 55.49 9.23 -24.44
N ALA A 21 55.11 9.01 -25.70
CA ALA A 21 53.79 8.49 -26.08
C ALA A 21 53.53 7.09 -25.51
N ALA A 22 54.52 6.19 -25.55
CA ALA A 22 54.41 4.86 -24.96
C ALA A 22 54.25 4.91 -23.44
N ARG A 23 54.96 5.83 -22.76
CA ARG A 23 54.83 6.06 -21.31
C ARG A 23 53.44 6.60 -20.96
N MET A 24 52.93 7.57 -21.72
CA MET A 24 51.59 8.14 -21.53
C MET A 24 50.49 7.10 -21.76
N ARG A 25 50.63 6.23 -22.78
CA ARG A 25 49.68 5.13 -23.02
C ARG A 25 49.65 4.14 -21.87
N LYS A 26 50.80 3.78 -21.28
CA LYS A 26 50.87 2.91 -20.10
C LYS A 26 50.19 3.54 -18.88
N ILE A 27 50.42 4.83 -18.63
CA ILE A 27 49.78 5.57 -17.54
C ILE A 27 48.25 5.60 -17.75
N ALA A 28 47.79 5.92 -18.96
CA ALA A 28 46.36 5.94 -19.28
C ALA A 28 45.70 4.57 -19.06
N VAL A 29 46.34 3.48 -19.46
CA VAL A 29 45.83 2.11 -19.23
C VAL A 29 45.74 1.79 -17.74
N LEU A 30 46.74 2.16 -16.93
CA LEU A 30 46.73 1.94 -15.49
C LEU A 30 45.62 2.74 -14.79
N VAL A 31 45.42 3.99 -15.20
CA VAL A 31 44.35 4.84 -14.67
C VAL A 31 42.98 4.25 -14.99
N VAL A 32 42.76 3.84 -16.24
CA VAL A 32 41.49 3.21 -16.66
C VAL A 32 41.26 1.89 -15.92
N ALA A 33 42.28 1.04 -15.79
CA ALA A 33 42.18 -0.20 -15.02
C ALA A 33 41.86 0.05 -13.54
N GLY A 34 42.47 1.08 -12.94
CA GLY A 34 42.17 1.51 -11.57
C GLY A 34 40.71 1.93 -11.39
N PHE A 35 40.17 2.74 -12.31
CA PHE A 35 38.76 3.13 -12.29
C PHE A 35 37.82 1.94 -12.46
N ILE A 36 38.16 0.99 -13.33
CA ILE A 36 37.37 -0.23 -13.54
C ILE A 36 37.32 -1.05 -12.24
N VAL A 37 38.47 -1.29 -11.60
CA VAL A 37 38.53 -2.01 -10.32
C VAL A 37 37.71 -1.29 -9.25
N LEU A 38 37.86 0.03 -9.13
CA LEU A 38 37.15 0.83 -8.13
C LEU A 38 35.63 0.78 -8.35
N PHE A 39 35.18 0.91 -9.60
CA PHE A 39 33.78 0.78 -9.98
C PHE A 39 33.21 -0.60 -9.63
N PHE A 40 33.91 -1.69 -9.96
CA PHE A 40 33.45 -3.03 -9.60
C PHE A 40 33.45 -3.25 -8.09
N THR A 41 34.47 -2.78 -7.36
CA THR A 41 34.48 -2.89 -5.89
C THR A 41 33.33 -2.11 -5.24
N ALA A 42 32.95 -0.95 -5.79
CA ALA A 42 31.80 -0.20 -5.31
C ALA A 42 30.48 -0.94 -5.59
N LEU A 43 30.29 -1.47 -6.80
CA LEU A 43 29.07 -2.22 -7.14
C LEU A 43 28.91 -3.50 -6.31
N PHE A 44 29.98 -4.30 -6.18
CA PHE A 44 29.96 -5.52 -5.38
C PHE A 44 29.90 -5.21 -3.88
N GLY A 45 30.59 -4.16 -3.43
CA GLY A 45 30.55 -3.67 -2.06
C GLY A 45 29.15 -3.25 -1.65
N VAL A 46 28.46 -2.44 -2.46
CA VAL A 46 27.06 -2.05 -2.21
C VAL A 46 26.16 -3.27 -2.14
N LYS A 47 26.26 -4.22 -3.08
CA LYS A 47 25.43 -5.42 -3.05
C LYS A 47 25.68 -6.28 -1.80
N TYR A 48 26.93 -6.39 -1.35
CA TYR A 48 27.27 -7.21 -0.19
C TYR A 48 26.92 -6.51 1.14
N PHE A 49 27.08 -5.19 1.21
CA PHE A 49 26.86 -4.41 2.42
C PHE A 49 25.39 -4.04 2.65
N TYR A 50 24.58 -3.94 1.58
CA TYR A 50 23.12 -3.69 1.67
C TYR A 50 22.29 -4.98 1.69
N SER A 51 22.91 -6.15 1.92
CA SER A 51 22.20 -7.43 1.96
C SER A 51 21.69 -7.81 3.37
N ASP A 52 21.59 -6.85 4.29
CA ASP A 52 20.76 -7.04 5.48
C ASP A 52 19.30 -7.04 5.03
N LYS A 53 18.70 -8.23 5.00
CA LYS A 53 17.26 -8.37 4.75
C LYS A 53 16.56 -7.66 5.91
N ILE A 54 15.81 -6.61 5.60
CA ILE A 54 14.90 -6.02 6.57
C ILE A 54 13.90 -7.11 6.93
N GLU A 55 13.97 -7.62 8.15
CA GLU A 55 12.96 -8.52 8.70
C GLU A 55 11.78 -7.67 9.17
N TYR A 56 10.64 -7.88 8.52
CA TYR A 56 9.39 -7.24 8.89
C TYR A 56 8.66 -8.10 9.93
N PRO A 57 7.95 -7.50 10.90
CA PRO A 57 7.08 -8.25 11.81
C PRO A 57 6.06 -9.07 11.01
N THR A 58 5.86 -10.33 11.42
CA THR A 58 4.87 -11.21 10.80
C THR A 58 3.99 -11.87 11.84
N VAL A 59 2.71 -12.04 11.51
CA VAL A 59 1.76 -12.85 12.30
C VAL A 59 1.05 -13.84 11.40
N THR A 60 0.73 -15.02 11.93
CA THR A 60 -0.03 -16.04 11.20
C THR A 60 -1.38 -16.22 11.87
N TYR A 61 -2.45 -16.16 11.10
CA TYR A 61 -3.82 -16.30 11.58
C TYR A 61 -4.64 -17.17 10.62
N ASN A 62 -5.23 -18.27 11.11
CA ASN A 62 -6.05 -19.20 10.31
C ASN A 62 -5.42 -19.60 8.95
N GLY A 63 -4.09 -19.78 8.92
CA GLY A 63 -3.34 -20.16 7.71
C GLY A 63 -2.97 -18.99 6.78
N PHE A 64 -3.35 -17.76 7.12
CA PHE A 64 -2.91 -16.55 6.43
C PHE A 64 -1.70 -15.95 7.15
N GLU A 65 -0.67 -15.59 6.38
CA GLU A 65 0.49 -14.84 6.88
C GLU A 65 0.28 -13.35 6.61
N PHE A 66 0.47 -12.54 7.65
CA PHE A 66 0.40 -11.10 7.60
C PHE A 66 1.80 -10.53 7.86
N THR A 67 2.22 -9.58 7.04
CA THR A 67 3.50 -8.88 7.19
C THR A 67 3.25 -7.39 7.39
N GLU A 68 3.84 -6.81 8.43
CA GLU A 68 3.73 -5.39 8.72
C GLU A 68 4.79 -4.59 7.97
N ILE A 69 4.36 -3.66 7.12
CA ILE A 69 5.24 -2.76 6.38
C ILE A 69 4.71 -1.34 6.53
N ALA A 70 5.48 -0.48 7.22
CA ALA A 70 5.11 0.91 7.48
C ALA A 70 3.72 1.04 8.13
N ASP A 71 3.52 0.40 9.27
CA ASP A 71 2.29 0.45 10.09
C ASP A 71 1.02 0.02 9.32
N THR A 72 1.19 -0.92 8.38
CA THR A 72 0.10 -1.52 7.60
C THR A 72 0.39 -3.00 7.43
N TRP A 73 -0.61 -3.81 7.74
CA TRP A 73 -0.55 -5.26 7.60
C TRP A 73 -0.95 -5.66 6.19
N TYR A 74 -0.11 -6.47 5.55
CA TYR A 74 -0.36 -7.01 4.22
C TYR A 74 -0.53 -8.51 4.28
N THR A 75 -1.53 -9.02 3.56
CA THR A 75 -1.67 -10.46 3.31
C THR A 75 -2.18 -10.69 1.89
N GLN A 76 -2.22 -11.96 1.47
CA GLN A 76 -2.80 -12.36 0.21
C GLN A 76 -4.03 -13.22 0.46
N TRP A 77 -5.10 -12.93 -0.27
CA TRP A 77 -6.33 -13.69 -0.24
C TRP A 77 -6.76 -14.03 -1.65
N GLN A 78 -7.26 -15.25 -1.83
CA GLN A 78 -7.66 -15.75 -3.14
C GLN A 78 -9.15 -16.10 -3.10
N ASN A 79 -9.92 -15.50 -4.02
CA ASN A 79 -11.22 -16.03 -4.41
C ASN A 79 -11.07 -16.99 -5.59
N GLU A 80 -12.17 -17.58 -6.06
CA GLU A 80 -12.16 -18.58 -7.14
C GLU A 80 -11.47 -18.10 -8.43
N GLU A 81 -11.39 -16.79 -8.66
CA GLU A 81 -10.92 -16.21 -9.93
C GLU A 81 -9.62 -15.40 -9.79
N LYS A 82 -9.29 -14.90 -8.59
CA LYS A 82 -8.28 -13.84 -8.42
C LYS A 82 -7.58 -13.90 -7.07
N LEU A 83 -6.25 -13.76 -7.13
CA LEU A 83 -5.42 -13.43 -5.98
C LEU A 83 -5.42 -11.92 -5.75
N VAL A 84 -5.78 -11.49 -4.54
CA VAL A 84 -5.91 -10.10 -4.14
C VAL A 84 -4.99 -9.85 -2.95
N ALA A 85 -4.17 -8.80 -3.06
CA ALA A 85 -3.43 -8.28 -1.92
C ALA A 85 -4.38 -7.49 -1.02
N ILE A 86 -4.45 -7.87 0.26
CA ILE A 86 -5.19 -7.15 1.29
C ILE A 86 -4.21 -6.29 2.06
N SER A 87 -4.61 -5.05 2.34
CA SER A 87 -3.96 -4.16 3.28
C SER A 87 -4.95 -3.80 4.39
N ALA A 88 -4.51 -3.82 5.64
CA ALA A 88 -5.30 -3.49 6.81
C ALA A 88 -4.45 -2.68 7.80
N ARG A 89 -5.09 -1.89 8.65
CA ARG A 89 -4.39 -1.16 9.72
C ARG A 89 -4.16 -2.05 10.93
N TYR A 90 -5.06 -2.98 11.17
CA TYR A 90 -5.02 -3.91 12.29
C TYR A 90 -4.90 -5.34 11.78
N ASN A 91 -4.05 -6.15 12.43
CA ASN A 91 -3.99 -7.58 12.16
C ASN A 91 -5.23 -8.30 12.77
N PRO A 92 -5.49 -9.56 12.37
CA PRO A 92 -6.69 -10.27 12.82
C PRO A 92 -6.85 -10.38 14.35
N TYR A 93 -5.76 -10.51 15.12
CA TYR A 93 -5.82 -10.60 16.58
C TYR A 93 -6.24 -9.27 17.22
N GLU A 94 -5.88 -8.16 16.62
CA GLU A 94 -6.18 -6.81 17.14
C GLU A 94 -7.65 -6.43 16.99
N VAL A 95 -8.39 -7.16 16.14
CA VAL A 95 -9.80 -6.89 15.88
C VAL A 95 -10.74 -7.95 16.46
N GLU A 96 -10.23 -9.02 17.08
CA GLU A 96 -11.06 -10.14 17.56
C GLU A 96 -12.16 -9.67 18.52
N ASN A 97 -11.84 -8.74 19.40
CA ASN A 97 -12.75 -8.21 20.43
C ASN A 97 -13.79 -7.20 19.91
N VAL A 98 -13.77 -6.84 18.62
CA VAL A 98 -14.82 -5.99 18.04
C VAL A 98 -16.10 -6.81 17.95
N THR A 99 -17.12 -6.38 18.70
CA THR A 99 -18.39 -7.10 18.80
C THR A 99 -19.17 -7.00 17.50
N VAL A 100 -19.75 -8.11 17.06
CA VAL A 100 -20.67 -8.18 15.92
C VAL A 100 -22.06 -8.50 16.44
N LEU A 101 -23.05 -7.70 16.08
CA LEU A 101 -24.43 -7.83 16.55
C LEU A 101 -25.38 -7.95 15.38
N GLY A 102 -26.38 -8.83 15.50
CA GLY A 102 -27.44 -8.99 14.51
C GLY A 102 -27.05 -9.84 13.31
N GLU A 103 -27.87 -9.79 12.26
CA GLU A 103 -27.70 -10.58 11.04
C GLU A 103 -28.07 -9.76 9.80
N LEU A 104 -27.46 -10.10 8.66
CA LEU A 104 -27.84 -9.53 7.37
C LEU A 104 -28.89 -10.40 6.69
N SER A 105 -29.87 -9.72 6.12
CA SER A 105 -30.82 -10.30 5.18
C SER A 105 -30.18 -10.48 3.80
N GLU A 106 -30.84 -11.27 2.94
CA GLU A 106 -30.46 -11.40 1.52
C GLU A 106 -30.45 -10.05 0.77
N GLY A 107 -31.11 -9.01 1.30
CA GLY A 107 -31.12 -7.66 0.73
C GLY A 107 -29.73 -7.03 0.58
N PHE A 108 -28.71 -7.50 1.30
CA PHE A 108 -27.33 -7.02 1.17
C PHE A 108 -26.55 -7.68 0.00
N THR A 109 -27.15 -8.65 -0.70
CA THR A 109 -26.50 -9.35 -1.82
C THR A 109 -26.42 -8.52 -3.12
N GLN A 110 -27.00 -7.32 -3.13
CA GLN A 110 -27.05 -6.42 -4.29
C GLN A 110 -25.67 -6.07 -4.88
N SER A 111 -25.66 -5.75 -6.18
CA SER A 111 -24.43 -5.39 -6.91
C SER A 111 -23.87 -4.02 -6.54
N ASN A 112 -24.75 -3.09 -6.15
CA ASN A 112 -24.39 -1.76 -5.67
C ASN A 112 -24.43 -1.74 -4.15
N VAL A 113 -23.38 -1.17 -3.53
CA VAL A 113 -23.30 -0.95 -2.09
C VAL A 113 -23.07 0.53 -1.85
N TYR A 114 -23.93 1.15 -1.04
CA TYR A 114 -23.80 2.54 -0.66
C TYR A 114 -22.96 2.65 0.61
N VAL A 115 -21.94 3.49 0.60
CA VAL A 115 -21.17 3.82 1.81
C VAL A 115 -21.56 5.23 2.22
N THR A 116 -22.17 5.36 3.39
CA THR A 116 -22.77 6.59 3.89
C THR A 116 -22.21 7.01 5.24
N PHE A 117 -22.19 8.31 5.51
CA PHE A 117 -21.79 8.92 6.78
C PHE A 117 -22.53 10.26 6.96
N ASP A 118 -22.50 10.81 8.18
CA ASP A 118 -23.05 12.13 8.45
C ASP A 118 -22.09 13.24 7.97
N PRO A 119 -22.47 14.07 6.99
CA PRO A 119 -21.61 15.15 6.53
C PRO A 119 -21.42 16.29 7.54
N TYR A 120 -22.19 16.31 8.63
CA TYR A 120 -22.02 17.26 9.74
C TYR A 120 -21.21 16.68 10.91
N SER A 121 -20.61 15.49 10.76
CA SER A 121 -19.65 14.97 11.72
C SER A 121 -18.55 15.99 12.01
N GLU A 122 -18.03 15.98 13.24
CA GLU A 122 -16.99 16.92 13.65
C GLU A 122 -15.74 16.79 12.75
N GLN A 123 -15.04 17.90 12.55
CA GLN A 123 -13.88 17.93 11.65
C GLN A 123 -12.79 16.94 12.08
N GLU A 124 -12.68 16.66 13.38
CA GLU A 124 -11.72 15.68 13.93
C GLU A 124 -12.07 14.24 13.53
N ASP A 125 -13.36 13.93 13.37
CA ASP A 125 -13.87 12.60 13.01
C ASP A 125 -13.82 12.36 11.50
N PHE A 126 -13.98 13.42 10.70
CA PHE A 126 -14.06 13.34 9.24
C PHE A 126 -12.84 12.64 8.61
N LYS A 127 -11.65 12.82 9.19
CA LYS A 127 -10.42 12.16 8.71
C LYS A 127 -10.50 10.63 8.83
N TYR A 128 -11.13 10.11 9.89
CA TYR A 128 -11.29 8.67 10.08
C TYR A 128 -12.42 8.10 9.24
N LEU A 129 -13.53 8.84 9.11
CA LEU A 129 -14.61 8.50 8.18
C LEU A 129 -14.09 8.38 6.74
N ALA A 130 -13.25 9.32 6.30
CA ALA A 130 -12.64 9.29 4.97
C ALA A 130 -11.72 8.08 4.77
N ILE A 131 -10.87 7.76 5.75
CA ILE A 131 -9.98 6.58 5.69
C ILE A 131 -10.81 5.28 5.67
N ALA A 132 -11.75 5.15 6.60
CA ALA A 132 -12.66 4.00 6.69
C ALA A 132 -13.43 3.79 5.37
N ALA A 133 -13.99 4.85 4.81
CA ALA A 133 -14.69 4.79 3.52
C ALA A 133 -13.76 4.36 2.38
N ALA A 134 -12.53 4.89 2.33
CA ALA A 134 -11.57 4.57 1.28
C ALA A 134 -11.10 3.11 1.35
N ASP A 135 -10.71 2.62 2.53
CA ASP A 135 -10.19 1.27 2.75
C ASP A 135 -11.30 0.23 2.48
N LEU A 136 -12.51 0.48 2.97
CA LEU A 136 -13.68 -0.34 2.72
C LEU A 136 -14.04 -0.37 1.23
N SER A 137 -14.14 0.80 0.59
CA SER A 137 -14.52 0.90 -0.82
C SER A 137 -13.54 0.19 -1.74
N GLN A 138 -12.24 0.34 -1.44
CA GLN A 138 -11.18 -0.32 -2.20
C GLN A 138 -11.28 -1.83 -2.07
N SER A 139 -11.46 -2.35 -0.86
CA SER A 139 -11.62 -3.77 -0.59
C SER A 139 -12.85 -4.36 -1.29
N ILE A 140 -14.01 -3.73 -1.14
CA ILE A 140 -15.28 -4.14 -1.79
C ILE A 140 -15.10 -4.23 -3.31
N THR A 141 -14.53 -3.19 -3.91
CA THR A 141 -14.37 -3.11 -5.37
C THR A 141 -13.36 -4.15 -5.89
N LYS A 142 -12.21 -4.31 -5.22
CA LYS A 142 -11.12 -5.17 -5.72
C LYS A 142 -11.36 -6.66 -5.51
N ALA A 143 -11.98 -7.03 -4.40
CA ALA A 143 -12.08 -8.41 -3.96
C ALA A 143 -13.46 -9.04 -4.16
N PHE A 144 -14.53 -8.24 -4.10
CA PHE A 144 -15.91 -8.72 -4.19
C PHE A 144 -16.62 -8.28 -5.48
N SER A 145 -15.94 -7.52 -6.35
CA SER A 145 -16.47 -7.07 -7.65
C SER A 145 -17.82 -6.34 -7.55
N LYS A 146 -18.08 -5.69 -6.41
CA LYS A 146 -19.28 -4.86 -6.19
C LYS A 146 -18.98 -3.41 -6.49
N LYS A 147 -19.99 -2.68 -6.97
CA LYS A 147 -19.89 -1.24 -7.23
C LYS A 147 -20.18 -0.49 -5.93
N VAL A 148 -19.22 0.30 -5.48
CA VAL A 148 -19.42 1.18 -4.33
C VAL A 148 -19.91 2.54 -4.80
N ILE A 149 -20.94 3.07 -4.14
CA ILE A 149 -21.52 4.38 -4.41
C ILE A 149 -21.38 5.22 -3.12
N PRO A 150 -20.65 6.35 -3.14
CA PRO A 150 -20.60 7.23 -1.98
C PRO A 150 -21.99 7.84 -1.75
N ALA A 151 -22.36 7.99 -0.49
CA ALA A 151 -23.63 8.56 -0.07
C ALA A 151 -23.44 9.43 1.19
N CYS A 152 -24.43 10.26 1.48
CA CYS A 152 -24.53 10.98 2.75
C CYS A 152 -25.82 10.60 3.46
N THR A 153 -25.88 10.77 4.79
CA THR A 153 -27.12 10.52 5.54
C THR A 153 -28.11 11.68 5.44
N GLN A 154 -27.64 12.87 5.06
CA GLN A 154 -28.42 14.09 4.93
C GLN A 154 -27.77 15.10 3.97
N GLU A 155 -28.53 16.11 3.56
CA GLU A 155 -28.07 17.16 2.64
C GLU A 155 -27.01 18.07 3.30
N HIS A 156 -25.95 18.37 2.55
CA HIS A 156 -24.91 19.32 2.95
C HIS A 156 -24.38 20.04 1.71
N ASN A 157 -24.41 21.38 1.74
CA ASN A 157 -24.21 22.23 0.55
C ASN A 157 -22.82 22.13 -0.10
N GLU A 158 -21.81 21.60 0.59
CA GLU A 158 -20.46 21.44 0.03
C GLU A 158 -20.11 19.95 -0.16
N THR A 159 -20.02 19.20 0.94
CA THR A 159 -19.59 17.79 0.93
C THR A 159 -20.52 16.84 0.19
N CYS A 160 -21.83 17.13 0.10
CA CYS A 160 -22.84 16.22 -0.45
C CYS A 160 -23.61 16.81 -1.63
N GLU A 161 -23.07 17.85 -2.27
CA GLU A 161 -23.62 18.34 -3.53
C GLU A 161 -23.51 17.23 -4.59
N ASP A 162 -24.63 16.87 -5.21
CA ASP A 162 -24.76 15.75 -6.17
C ASP A 162 -24.45 14.33 -5.63
N ILE A 163 -24.31 14.17 -4.32
CA ILE A 163 -24.15 12.86 -3.67
C ILE A 163 -25.53 12.36 -3.20
N PRO A 164 -25.91 11.11 -3.48
CA PRO A 164 -27.21 10.59 -3.07
C PRO A 164 -27.33 10.54 -1.54
N ILE A 165 -28.52 10.91 -1.05
CA ILE A 165 -28.88 10.74 0.36
C ILE A 165 -29.42 9.33 0.58
N VAL A 166 -28.66 8.52 1.32
CA VAL A 166 -28.97 7.11 1.59
C VAL A 166 -28.68 6.79 3.04
N THR A 167 -29.65 6.16 3.69
CA THR A 167 -29.60 5.78 5.10
C THR A 167 -29.97 4.31 5.27
N CYS A 168 -29.79 3.77 6.48
CA CYS A 168 -30.24 2.42 6.81
C CYS A 168 -31.77 2.26 6.85
N LYS A 169 -32.54 3.32 6.59
CA LYS A 169 -34.01 3.24 6.43
C LYS A 169 -34.42 2.91 4.99
N ASP A 170 -33.50 3.02 4.03
CA ASP A 170 -33.72 2.69 2.62
C ASP A 170 -33.68 1.17 2.42
N ALA A 171 -34.81 0.49 2.65
CA ALA A 171 -34.93 -0.97 2.64
C ALA A 171 -34.58 -1.66 1.31
N ASP A 172 -34.50 -0.91 0.21
CA ASP A 172 -34.21 -1.40 -1.15
C ASP A 172 -32.74 -1.25 -1.54
N LYS A 173 -31.85 -0.76 -0.66
CA LYS A 173 -30.43 -0.51 -0.96
C LYS A 173 -29.51 -1.26 -0.01
N ALA A 174 -28.42 -1.85 -0.47
CA ALA A 174 -27.37 -2.32 0.43
C ALA A 174 -26.57 -1.13 0.98
N VAL A 175 -26.62 -0.88 2.29
CA VAL A 175 -26.02 0.31 2.92
C VAL A 175 -24.96 -0.08 3.94
N ILE A 176 -23.82 0.59 3.90
CA ILE A 176 -22.83 0.57 4.98
C ILE A 176 -22.74 1.98 5.54
N HIS A 177 -23.13 2.14 6.80
CA HIS A 177 -23.14 3.40 7.51
C HIS A 177 -21.94 3.48 8.45
N LEU A 178 -21.05 4.44 8.20
CA LEU A 178 -19.89 4.71 9.04
C LEU A 178 -20.26 5.73 10.12
N ILE A 179 -20.03 5.39 11.38
CA ILE A 179 -20.40 6.20 12.54
C ILE A 179 -19.16 6.36 13.43
N ALA A 180 -18.67 7.59 13.56
CA ALA A 180 -17.46 7.92 14.33
C ALA A 180 -17.74 8.06 15.85
N GLU A 181 -18.48 7.12 16.43
CA GLU A 181 -18.90 7.16 17.83
C GLU A 181 -18.61 5.84 18.54
N GLU A 182 -18.47 5.88 19.86
CA GLU A 182 -18.37 4.68 20.69
C GLU A 182 -19.73 3.98 20.85
N PRO A 183 -19.77 2.66 21.06
CA PRO A 183 -18.62 1.74 21.17
C PRO A 183 -18.10 1.24 19.81
N THR A 184 -16.91 0.63 19.79
CA THR A 184 -16.37 -0.05 18.61
C THR A 184 -17.11 -1.36 18.35
N GLN A 185 -17.98 -1.38 17.35
CA GLN A 185 -18.81 -2.55 17.02
C GLN A 185 -19.29 -2.56 15.57
N ILE A 186 -19.77 -3.72 15.14
CA ILE A 186 -20.45 -3.94 13.87
C ILE A 186 -21.90 -4.31 14.17
N VAL A 187 -22.86 -3.55 13.62
CA VAL A 187 -24.28 -3.85 13.79
C VAL A 187 -24.90 -4.17 12.44
N LEU A 188 -25.39 -5.40 12.30
CA LEU A 188 -26.01 -5.94 11.11
C LEU A 188 -27.54 -5.83 11.25
N LYS A 189 -28.18 -5.05 10.39
CA LYS A 189 -29.61 -4.77 10.41
C LYS A 189 -30.19 -4.92 9.01
N GLU A 190 -30.71 -6.10 8.71
CA GLU A 190 -31.38 -6.40 7.43
C GLU A 190 -30.46 -6.14 6.21
N ASN A 191 -30.63 -5.02 5.52
CA ASN A 191 -29.86 -4.59 4.35
C ASN A 191 -28.83 -3.49 4.67
N CYS A 192 -28.61 -3.21 5.96
CA CYS A 192 -27.67 -2.22 6.45
C CYS A 192 -26.61 -2.84 7.37
N ILE A 193 -25.38 -2.33 7.26
CA ILE A 193 -24.27 -2.55 8.18
C ILE A 193 -23.90 -1.21 8.79
N GLU A 194 -23.95 -1.09 10.10
CA GLU A 194 -23.40 0.04 10.83
C GLU A 194 -22.01 -0.34 11.36
N LEU A 195 -20.99 0.44 10.99
CA LEU A 195 -19.64 0.33 11.49
C LEU A 195 -19.39 1.49 12.44
N GLN A 196 -19.15 1.17 13.71
CA GLN A 196 -19.02 2.14 14.79
C GLN A 196 -17.61 2.08 15.38
N GLY A 197 -17.14 3.21 15.89
CA GLY A 197 -15.88 3.35 16.59
C GLY A 197 -15.40 4.80 16.58
N LYS A 198 -14.70 5.22 17.64
CA LYS A 198 -14.11 6.55 17.72
C LYS A 198 -12.66 6.56 17.24
N ASP A 199 -12.23 7.62 16.57
CA ASP A 199 -10.88 7.72 16.03
C ASP A 199 -10.50 6.53 15.13
N PHE A 200 -9.33 5.92 15.34
CA PHE A 200 -8.88 4.75 14.62
C PHE A 200 -9.69 3.47 14.93
N GLU A 201 -10.50 3.47 15.98
CA GLU A 201 -11.35 2.32 16.29
C GLU A 201 -12.43 2.08 15.23
N LEU A 202 -12.87 3.13 14.51
CA LEU A 202 -13.73 2.97 13.34
C LEU A 202 -13.05 2.11 12.27
N ILE A 203 -11.74 2.30 12.05
CA ILE A 203 -10.98 1.49 11.11
C ILE A 203 -10.84 0.06 11.64
N ARG A 204 -10.77 -0.13 12.97
CA ARG A 204 -10.77 -1.46 13.59
C ARG A 204 -12.05 -2.24 13.30
N SER A 205 -13.22 -1.58 13.31
CA SER A 205 -14.48 -2.22 12.92
C SER A 205 -14.60 -2.48 11.41
N VAL A 206 -14.03 -1.62 10.57
CA VAL A 206 -13.86 -1.87 9.12
C VAL A 206 -13.01 -3.11 8.87
N ASP A 207 -11.82 -3.20 9.47
CA ASP A 207 -10.90 -4.33 9.28
C ASP A 207 -11.52 -5.65 9.75
N LYS A 208 -12.22 -5.66 10.91
CA LYS A 208 -13.00 -6.83 11.37
C LYS A 208 -14.03 -7.28 10.34
N LEU A 209 -14.83 -6.35 9.80
CA LEU A 209 -15.85 -6.67 8.79
C LEU A 209 -15.20 -7.31 7.56
N LEU A 210 -14.11 -6.71 7.08
CA LEU A 210 -13.38 -7.20 5.91
C LEU A 210 -12.82 -8.60 6.14
N TYR A 211 -12.21 -8.87 7.29
CA TYR A 211 -11.73 -10.22 7.61
C TYR A 211 -12.85 -11.26 7.70
N ILE A 212 -14.03 -10.89 8.20
CA ILE A 212 -15.21 -11.77 8.17
C ILE A 212 -15.60 -12.08 6.72
N TRP A 213 -15.67 -11.07 5.85
CA TRP A 213 -16.03 -11.27 4.45
C TRP A 213 -15.00 -12.06 3.65
N TYR A 214 -13.71 -11.89 3.97
CA TYR A 214 -12.63 -12.72 3.44
C TYR A 214 -12.62 -14.14 4.01
N LYS A 215 -13.47 -14.45 5.01
CA LYS A 215 -13.49 -15.73 5.73
C LYS A 215 -12.16 -16.03 6.41
N ILE A 216 -11.43 -14.99 6.82
CA ILE A 216 -10.21 -15.07 7.63
C ILE A 216 -10.60 -15.23 9.09
N ILE A 217 -11.61 -14.46 9.53
CA ILE A 217 -12.24 -14.55 10.85
C ILE A 217 -13.65 -15.11 10.66
N SER A 218 -14.07 -16.04 11.52
CA SER A 218 -15.46 -16.51 11.56
C SER A 218 -16.33 -15.50 12.32
N PRO A 219 -17.57 -15.22 11.87
CA PRO A 219 -18.53 -14.50 12.70
C PRO A 219 -18.87 -15.33 13.95
N ASP A 220 -18.91 -14.68 15.11
CA ASP A 220 -19.31 -15.28 16.39
C ASP A 220 -20.83 -15.51 16.49
#